data_AF-O66577-F1
#
_entry.id   AF-O66577-F1
#
_cell.length_a   1.000
_cell.length_b   1.000
_cell.length_c   1.000
_cell.angle_alpha   90.00
_cell.angle_beta   90.00
_cell.angle_gamma   90.00
#
_symmetry.space_group_name_H-M   'P 1'
#
loop_
_entity.id
_entity.type
_entity.pdbx_description
1 polymer ?
#
loop_
_entity_poly.entity_id
_entity_poly.type
_entity_poly.pdbx_seq_one_letter_code
_entity_poly.pdbx_strand_id
1 'polypeptide(L)'
;MKEALILFFLIVSYNYLLYYITAKDLALIPLFPENPEEIILVIAFNSALYIGWFFGERRKLVTILGYLFFFQTVLLSLVKKDPYTFVSTAFPVIFTLMLVALFKSPFERELERIQKEKEALLEELEKNEEVRQKVEEERERLKKEISLIKLQIEQKERELERAKEAQEKLEEVEKKEKEVNKLKEKLRELEKNLKKQKEKEEKLLESNRKLFQLLELLGRKEDKRRGSKEVRELRKERKKLVKEVLELQDLLEIYSRENEELKKELEKLKSELEGAKKEIAKLLTEKENLSKAVKKKEEIYEEVLRVFLPNVKFTPEALQEFMSLSTQEKRRFLRELEKLEEGTKLESLTNVHGVYKLKFGGGRIYVRKEGDRWVVIGILDTEQDKEKERYIESLRDRLY
;
A
#
# COMPACT_ATOMS: atom_id res chain seq x y z
N MET A 1 -38.14 4.34 -51.41
CA MET A 1 -38.60 3.77 -52.70
C MET A 1 -38.44 2.24 -52.78
N LYS A 2 -37.29 1.67 -52.43
CA LYS A 2 -37.06 0.21 -52.47
C LYS A 2 -38.08 -0.59 -51.63
N GLU A 3 -38.40 -0.11 -50.43
CA GLU A 3 -39.39 -0.75 -49.53
C GLU A 3 -40.81 -0.71 -50.07
N ALA A 4 -41.23 0.42 -50.66
CA ALA A 4 -42.54 0.55 -51.28
C ALA A 4 -42.71 -0.41 -52.48
N LEU A 5 -41.64 -0.60 -53.27
CA LEU A 5 -41.63 -1.57 -54.38
C LEU A 5 -41.70 -3.02 -53.89
N ILE A 6 -41.00 -3.34 -52.80
CA ILE A 6 -41.08 -4.67 -52.16
C ILE A 6 -42.48 -4.92 -51.60
N LEU A 7 -43.07 -3.92 -50.95
CA LEU A 7 -44.43 -4.01 -50.41
C LEU A 7 -45.46 -4.21 -51.54
N PHE A 8 -45.35 -3.46 -52.62
CA PHE A 8 -46.19 -3.65 -53.80
C PHE A 8 -46.02 -5.04 -54.41
N PHE A 9 -44.77 -5.52 -54.57
CA PHE A 9 -44.49 -6.86 -55.07
C PHE A 9 -45.08 -7.97 -54.18
N LEU A 10 -45.00 -7.82 -52.85
CA LEU A 10 -45.57 -8.79 -51.90
C LEU A 10 -47.11 -8.80 -51.96
N ILE A 11 -47.74 -7.64 -52.05
CA ILE A 11 -49.21 -7.52 -52.21
C ILE A 11 -49.66 -8.20 -53.50
N VAL A 12 -48.98 -7.94 -54.62
CA VAL A 12 -49.30 -8.54 -55.92
C VAL A 12 -49.07 -10.06 -55.89
N SER A 13 -47.95 -10.50 -55.34
CA SER A 13 -47.61 -11.92 -55.22
C SER A 13 -48.61 -12.69 -54.36
N TYR A 14 -49.08 -12.07 -53.28
CA TYR A 14 -50.05 -12.65 -52.37
C TYR A 14 -51.44 -12.78 -53.01
N ASN A 15 -51.93 -11.73 -53.67
CA ASN A 15 -53.20 -11.80 -54.39
C ASN A 15 -53.13 -12.78 -55.58
N TYR A 16 -51.98 -12.86 -56.27
CA TYR A 16 -51.74 -13.86 -57.30
C TYR A 16 -51.74 -15.29 -56.74
N LEU A 17 -51.21 -15.51 -55.54
CA LEU A 17 -51.27 -16.80 -54.86
C LEU A 17 -52.72 -17.22 -54.56
N LEU A 18 -53.55 -16.31 -54.05
CA LEU A 18 -54.98 -16.58 -53.80
C LEU A 18 -55.73 -16.92 -55.10
N TYR A 19 -55.46 -16.17 -56.17
CA TYR A 19 -55.97 -16.46 -57.51
C TYR A 19 -55.51 -17.84 -58.00
N TYR A 20 -54.22 -18.15 -57.88
CA TYR A 20 -53.66 -19.43 -58.34
C TYR A 20 -54.25 -20.63 -57.59
N ILE A 21 -54.43 -20.52 -56.26
CA ILE A 21 -55.06 -21.56 -55.44
C ILE A 21 -56.50 -21.83 -55.89
N THR A 22 -57.23 -20.76 -56.23
CA THR A 22 -58.61 -20.85 -56.71
C THR A 22 -58.67 -21.43 -58.13
N ALA A 23 -57.83 -20.94 -59.04
CA ALA A 23 -57.79 -21.38 -60.44
C ALA A 23 -57.29 -22.81 -60.64
N LYS A 24 -56.68 -23.42 -59.62
CA LYS A 24 -56.20 -24.80 -59.61
C LYS A 24 -57.07 -25.74 -58.76
N ASP A 25 -58.22 -25.27 -58.28
CA ASP A 25 -59.14 -26.01 -57.40
C ASP A 25 -58.43 -26.64 -56.17
N LEU A 26 -57.40 -25.97 -55.66
CA LEU A 26 -56.61 -26.44 -54.53
C LEU A 26 -57.30 -26.18 -53.17
N ALA A 27 -58.42 -25.45 -53.18
CA ALA A 27 -59.24 -25.15 -52.01
C ALA A 27 -60.69 -25.57 -52.26
N LEU A 28 -61.35 -26.09 -51.21
CA LEU A 28 -62.77 -26.49 -51.22
C LEU A 28 -63.74 -25.30 -51.42
N ILE A 29 -63.25 -24.07 -51.21
CA ILE A 29 -64.01 -22.82 -51.30
C ILE A 29 -63.16 -21.85 -52.13
N PRO A 30 -63.76 -21.08 -53.06
CA PRO A 30 -63.00 -20.11 -53.85
C PRO A 30 -62.36 -19.05 -52.95
N LEU A 31 -61.04 -18.91 -53.06
CA LEU A 31 -60.24 -17.90 -52.33
C LEU A 31 -60.00 -16.65 -53.18
N PHE A 32 -60.60 -16.57 -54.36
CA PHE A 32 -60.56 -15.42 -55.24
C PHE A 32 -61.84 -15.35 -56.07
N PRO A 33 -62.45 -14.17 -56.25
CA PRO A 33 -63.69 -14.04 -57.00
C PRO A 33 -63.44 -14.06 -58.52
N GLU A 34 -64.47 -14.44 -59.28
CA GLU A 34 -64.45 -14.46 -60.75
C GLU A 34 -64.94 -13.14 -61.36
N ASN A 35 -65.82 -12.43 -60.65
CA ASN A 35 -66.41 -11.18 -61.12
C ASN A 35 -65.43 -10.01 -61.02
N PRO A 36 -65.31 -9.15 -62.05
CA PRO A 36 -64.30 -8.08 -62.08
C PRO A 36 -64.46 -7.05 -60.94
N GLU A 37 -65.70 -6.75 -60.54
CA GLU A 37 -65.99 -5.84 -59.42
C GLU A 37 -65.54 -6.42 -58.07
N GLU A 38 -65.77 -7.71 -57.87
CA GLU A 38 -65.38 -8.43 -56.65
C GLU A 38 -63.86 -8.60 -56.58
N ILE A 39 -63.19 -8.78 -57.72
CA ILE A 39 -61.72 -8.83 -57.82
C ILE A 39 -61.11 -7.53 -57.30
N ILE A 40 -61.61 -6.37 -57.74
CA ILE A 40 -61.12 -5.07 -57.28
C ILE A 40 -61.32 -4.91 -55.77
N LEU A 41 -62.48 -5.33 -55.26
CA LEU A 41 -62.83 -5.25 -53.85
C LEU A 41 -61.92 -6.15 -52.99
N VAL A 42 -61.72 -7.40 -53.38
CA VAL A 42 -60.85 -8.36 -52.67
C VAL A 42 -59.39 -7.91 -52.70
N ILE A 43 -58.90 -7.40 -53.84
CA ILE A 43 -57.55 -6.83 -53.92
C ILE A 43 -57.41 -5.64 -52.96
N ALA A 44 -58.37 -4.72 -52.94
CA ALA A 44 -58.33 -3.56 -52.06
C ALA A 44 -58.35 -3.95 -50.57
N PHE A 45 -59.23 -4.88 -50.19
CA PHE A 45 -59.36 -5.35 -48.81
C PHE A 45 -58.11 -6.11 -48.35
N ASN A 46 -57.61 -7.04 -49.17
CA ASN A 46 -56.40 -7.78 -48.85
C ASN A 46 -55.17 -6.89 -48.77
N SER A 47 -55.06 -5.90 -49.67
CA SER A 47 -53.97 -4.92 -49.63
C SER A 47 -54.01 -4.08 -48.35
N ALA A 48 -55.20 -3.62 -47.93
CA ALA A 48 -55.37 -2.85 -46.70
C ALA A 48 -55.04 -3.68 -45.44
N LEU A 49 -55.48 -4.95 -45.38
CA LEU A 49 -55.13 -5.86 -44.28
C LEU A 49 -53.64 -6.16 -44.24
N TYR A 50 -53.02 -6.38 -45.40
CA TYR A 50 -51.59 -6.65 -45.49
C TYR A 50 -50.75 -5.44 -45.07
N ILE A 51 -51.13 -4.23 -45.49
CA ILE A 51 -50.48 -2.98 -45.07
C ILE A 51 -50.65 -2.77 -43.56
N GLY A 52 -51.87 -2.93 -43.03
CA GLY A 52 -52.13 -2.81 -41.60
C GLY A 52 -51.33 -3.82 -40.75
N TRP A 53 -51.11 -5.02 -41.28
CA TRP A 53 -50.24 -6.02 -40.67
C TRP A 53 -48.75 -5.62 -40.75
N PHE A 54 -48.28 -5.20 -41.92
CA PHE A 54 -46.86 -4.87 -42.16
C PHE A 54 -46.35 -3.76 -41.23
N PHE A 55 -47.17 -2.73 -40.99
CA PHE A 55 -46.83 -1.60 -40.11
C PHE A 55 -47.05 -1.87 -38.61
N GLY A 56 -47.51 -3.07 -38.22
CA GLY A 56 -47.48 -3.52 -36.82
C GLY A 56 -48.65 -3.10 -35.92
N GLU A 57 -49.70 -2.46 -36.43
CA GLU A 57 -50.91 -2.14 -35.65
C GLU A 57 -51.95 -3.29 -35.70
N ARG A 58 -51.45 -4.50 -35.47
CA ARG A 58 -52.19 -5.74 -35.73
C ARG A 58 -53.50 -5.87 -34.93
N ARG A 59 -53.56 -5.39 -33.69
CA ARG A 59 -54.75 -5.63 -32.83
C ARG A 59 -55.87 -4.63 -33.04
N LYS A 60 -55.54 -3.37 -33.36
CA LYS A 60 -56.54 -2.31 -33.49
C LYS A 60 -56.95 -2.12 -34.95
N LEU A 61 -56.00 -1.85 -35.85
CA LEU A 61 -56.33 -1.54 -37.25
C LEU A 61 -56.86 -2.76 -38.02
N VAL A 62 -56.20 -3.92 -37.92
CA VAL A 62 -56.64 -5.13 -38.66
C VAL A 62 -58.02 -5.58 -38.19
N THR A 63 -58.31 -5.48 -36.89
CA THR A 63 -59.62 -5.82 -36.33
C THR A 63 -60.71 -4.85 -36.82
N ILE A 64 -60.44 -3.55 -36.79
CA ILE A 64 -61.37 -2.52 -37.29
C ILE A 64 -61.61 -2.70 -38.80
N LEU A 65 -60.55 -2.93 -39.58
CA LEU A 65 -60.64 -3.21 -41.01
C LEU A 65 -61.41 -4.50 -41.29
N GLY A 66 -61.18 -5.55 -40.51
CA GLY A 66 -61.91 -6.82 -40.62
C GLY A 66 -63.41 -6.66 -40.40
N TYR A 67 -63.82 -5.91 -39.36
CA TYR A 67 -65.24 -5.58 -39.15
C TYR A 67 -65.80 -4.74 -40.31
N LEU A 68 -65.08 -3.72 -40.75
CA LEU A 68 -65.50 -2.85 -41.84
C LEU A 68 -65.70 -3.62 -43.15
N PHE A 69 -64.79 -4.52 -43.50
CA PHE A 69 -64.88 -5.37 -44.69
C PHE A 69 -65.99 -6.41 -44.57
N PHE A 70 -66.22 -6.98 -43.39
CA PHE A 70 -67.36 -7.86 -43.16
C PHE A 70 -68.70 -7.14 -43.39
N PHE A 71 -68.89 -5.94 -42.83
CA PHE A 71 -70.12 -5.17 -43.06
C PHE A 71 -70.29 -4.75 -44.53
N GLN A 72 -69.20 -4.39 -45.22
CA GLN A 72 -69.22 -4.04 -46.64
C GLN A 72 -69.60 -5.23 -47.53
N THR A 73 -69.06 -6.41 -47.27
CA THR A 73 -69.40 -7.65 -48.03
C THR A 73 -70.84 -8.08 -47.81
N VAL A 74 -71.35 -8.01 -46.57
CA VAL A 74 -72.77 -8.26 -46.26
C VAL A 74 -73.69 -7.28 -46.99
N LEU A 75 -73.38 -5.98 -46.93
CA LEU A 75 -74.18 -4.95 -47.59
C LEU A 75 -74.21 -5.13 -49.11
N LEU A 76 -73.07 -5.44 -49.70
CA LEU A 76 -72.93 -5.65 -51.15
C LEU A 76 -73.71 -6.90 -51.61
N SER A 77 -73.69 -7.98 -50.83
CA SER A 77 -74.51 -9.18 -51.10
C SER A 77 -76.01 -8.90 -51.01
N LEU A 78 -76.46 -8.10 -50.04
CA LEU A 78 -77.86 -7.68 -49.91
C LEU A 78 -78.33 -6.81 -51.09
N VAL A 79 -77.48 -5.89 -51.55
CA VAL A 79 -77.78 -5.01 -52.70
C VAL A 79 -77.89 -5.81 -54.00
N LYS A 80 -76.97 -6.78 -54.21
CA LYS A 80 -76.97 -7.64 -55.40
C LYS A 80 -77.99 -8.77 -55.35
N LYS A 81 -78.62 -9.02 -54.19
CA LYS A 81 -79.55 -10.14 -53.92
C LYS A 81 -78.94 -11.50 -54.29
N ASP A 82 -77.62 -11.62 -54.19
CA ASP A 82 -76.88 -12.83 -54.50
C ASP A 82 -76.05 -13.25 -53.28
N PRO A 83 -76.39 -14.38 -52.64
CA PRO A 83 -75.62 -14.89 -51.50
C PRO A 83 -74.24 -15.42 -51.93
N TYR A 84 -74.04 -15.77 -53.21
CA TYR A 84 -72.74 -16.23 -53.69
C TYR A 84 -71.68 -15.13 -53.63
N THR A 85 -72.08 -13.89 -53.92
CA THR A 85 -71.24 -12.69 -53.77
C THR A 85 -70.65 -12.53 -52.34
N PHE A 86 -71.39 -12.93 -51.30
CA PHE A 86 -70.86 -12.90 -49.93
C PHE A 86 -69.76 -13.94 -49.75
N VAL A 87 -69.97 -15.17 -50.22
CA VAL A 87 -69.01 -16.26 -50.10
C VAL A 87 -67.73 -15.95 -50.89
N SER A 88 -67.86 -15.44 -52.13
CA SER A 88 -66.73 -15.14 -53.00
C SER A 88 -65.85 -13.99 -52.49
N THR A 89 -66.39 -13.07 -51.69
CA THR A 89 -65.67 -11.89 -51.17
C THR A 89 -65.25 -12.01 -49.71
N ALA A 90 -66.07 -12.63 -48.86
CA ALA A 90 -65.79 -12.76 -47.44
C ALA A 90 -64.74 -13.84 -47.15
N PHE A 91 -64.77 -14.99 -47.82
CA PHE A 91 -63.79 -16.06 -47.57
C PHE A 91 -62.34 -15.68 -47.85
N PRO A 92 -62.01 -14.99 -48.95
CA PRO A 92 -60.66 -14.45 -49.16
C PRO A 92 -60.23 -13.57 -47.98
N VAL A 93 -61.07 -12.60 -47.59
CA VAL A 93 -60.78 -11.65 -46.51
C VAL A 93 -60.64 -12.35 -45.15
N ILE A 94 -61.47 -13.34 -44.85
CA ILE A 94 -61.37 -14.13 -43.61
C ILE A 94 -60.08 -14.94 -43.60
N PHE A 95 -59.72 -15.54 -44.72
CA PHE A 95 -58.46 -16.28 -44.86
C PHE A 95 -57.25 -15.37 -44.67
N THR A 96 -57.29 -14.15 -45.20
CA THR A 96 -56.21 -13.16 -45.04
C THR A 96 -56.13 -12.64 -43.60
N LEU A 97 -57.27 -12.41 -42.94
CA LEU A 97 -57.34 -12.11 -41.50
C LEU A 97 -56.73 -13.23 -40.65
N MET A 98 -57.01 -14.50 -40.99
CA MET A 98 -56.46 -15.65 -40.29
C MET A 98 -54.94 -15.72 -40.40
N LEU A 99 -54.39 -15.49 -41.60
CA LEU A 99 -52.93 -15.45 -41.82
C LEU A 99 -52.28 -14.29 -41.05
N VAL A 100 -52.84 -13.09 -41.14
CA VAL A 100 -52.40 -11.92 -40.38
C VAL A 100 -52.46 -12.17 -38.86
N ALA A 101 -53.44 -12.94 -38.39
CA ALA A 101 -53.57 -13.35 -37.00
C ALA A 101 -52.62 -14.48 -36.58
N LEU A 102 -52.03 -15.25 -37.49
CA LEU A 102 -51.08 -16.30 -37.12
C LEU A 102 -49.63 -15.79 -37.11
N PHE A 103 -49.29 -14.83 -37.97
CA PHE A 103 -47.92 -14.35 -38.12
C PHE A 103 -47.69 -13.00 -37.43
N LYS A 104 -46.61 -12.88 -36.67
CA LYS A 104 -46.11 -11.57 -36.16
C LYS A 104 -45.56 -10.76 -37.33
N SER A 105 -45.80 -9.45 -37.34
CA SER A 105 -45.27 -8.60 -38.40
C SER A 105 -43.75 -8.44 -38.30
N PRO A 106 -43.05 -8.17 -39.41
CA PRO A 106 -41.62 -7.85 -39.38
C PRO A 106 -41.30 -6.68 -38.45
N PHE A 107 -42.16 -5.66 -38.43
CA PHE A 107 -42.00 -4.47 -37.59
C PHE A 107 -42.17 -4.78 -36.10
N GLU A 108 -43.13 -5.63 -35.71
CA GLU A 108 -43.28 -6.08 -34.33
C GLU A 108 -42.03 -6.81 -33.83
N ARG A 109 -41.41 -7.64 -34.69
CA ARG A 109 -40.17 -8.35 -34.35
C ARG A 109 -38.99 -7.39 -34.16
N GLU A 110 -38.90 -6.37 -35.02
CA GLU A 110 -37.86 -5.35 -34.91
C GLU A 110 -38.05 -4.48 -33.67
N LEU A 111 -39.29 -4.09 -33.36
CA LEU A 111 -39.64 -3.36 -32.15
C LEU A 111 -39.31 -4.17 -30.88
N GLU A 112 -39.64 -5.47 -30.85
CA GLU A 112 -39.27 -6.37 -29.74
C GLU A 112 -37.74 -6.47 -29.58
N ARG A 113 -36.98 -6.49 -30.68
CA ARG A 113 -35.50 -6.49 -30.64
C ARG A 113 -34.96 -5.19 -30.08
N ILE A 114 -35.43 -4.06 -30.59
CA ILE A 114 -35.02 -2.72 -30.13
C ILE A 114 -35.36 -2.52 -28.66
N GLN A 115 -36.52 -3.01 -28.20
CA GLN A 115 -36.90 -2.96 -26.79
C GLN A 115 -35.96 -3.79 -25.92
N LYS A 116 -35.63 -5.02 -26.34
CA LYS A 116 -34.67 -5.87 -25.62
C LYS A 116 -33.26 -5.27 -25.59
N GLU A 117 -32.81 -4.70 -26.71
CA GLU A 117 -31.53 -4.01 -26.78
C GLU A 117 -31.51 -2.79 -25.86
N LYS A 118 -32.60 -2.01 -25.82
CA LYS A 118 -32.75 -0.90 -24.89
C LYS A 118 -32.69 -1.35 -23.44
N GLU A 119 -33.40 -2.41 -23.08
CA GLU A 119 -33.39 -2.97 -21.71
C GLU A 119 -31.99 -3.47 -21.33
N ALA A 120 -31.32 -4.19 -22.23
CA ALA A 120 -29.94 -4.66 -22.01
C ALA A 120 -28.96 -3.48 -21.83
N LEU A 121 -29.07 -2.44 -22.66
CA LEU A 121 -28.24 -1.23 -22.54
C LEU A 121 -28.51 -0.46 -21.25
N LEU A 122 -29.75 -0.42 -20.77
CA LEU A 122 -30.08 0.20 -19.48
C LEU A 122 -29.48 -0.60 -18.32
N GLU A 123 -29.54 -1.93 -18.36
CA GLU A 123 -28.93 -2.78 -17.34
C GLU A 123 -27.39 -2.65 -17.34
N GLU A 124 -26.76 -2.56 -18.51
CA GLU A 124 -25.32 -2.28 -18.63
C GLU A 124 -24.95 -0.89 -18.10
N LEU A 125 -25.81 0.12 -18.32
CA LEU A 125 -25.60 1.46 -17.80
C LEU A 125 -25.64 1.47 -16.27
N GLU A 126 -26.64 0.83 -15.66
CA GLU A 126 -26.76 0.73 -14.20
C GLU A 126 -25.55 0.01 -13.59
N LYS A 127 -25.12 -1.11 -14.18
CA LYS A 127 -23.90 -1.83 -13.74
C LYS A 127 -22.65 -0.95 -13.84
N ASN A 128 -22.51 -0.17 -14.91
CA ASN A 128 -21.39 0.74 -15.08
C ASN A 128 -21.43 1.89 -14.05
N GLU A 129 -22.60 2.42 -13.72
CA GLU A 129 -22.75 3.43 -12.67
C GLU A 129 -22.35 2.90 -11.28
N GLU A 130 -22.76 1.68 -10.93
CA GLU A 130 -22.34 1.05 -9.67
C GLU A 130 -20.83 0.83 -9.60
N VAL A 131 -20.22 0.34 -10.69
CA VAL A 131 -18.77 0.14 -10.77
C VAL A 131 -18.05 1.48 -10.63
N ARG A 132 -18.56 2.54 -11.28
CA ARG A 132 -17.99 3.88 -11.18
C ARG A 132 -18.04 4.43 -9.75
N GLN A 133 -19.16 4.25 -9.05
CA GLN A 133 -19.27 4.66 -7.64
C GLN A 133 -18.26 3.92 -6.75
N LYS A 134 -18.13 2.60 -6.91
CA LYS A 134 -17.14 1.79 -6.17
C LYS A 134 -15.70 2.28 -6.42
N VAL A 135 -15.35 2.55 -7.68
CA VAL A 135 -14.03 3.08 -8.05
C VAL A 135 -13.79 4.47 -7.43
N GLU A 136 -14.81 5.32 -7.38
CA GLU A 136 -14.71 6.66 -6.81
C GLU A 136 -14.52 6.61 -5.28
N GLU A 137 -15.21 5.70 -4.58
CA GLU A 137 -14.98 5.43 -3.16
C GLU A 137 -13.57 4.91 -2.90
N GLU A 138 -13.08 3.96 -3.69
CA GLU A 138 -11.71 3.44 -3.58
C GLU A 138 -10.68 4.54 -3.82
N ARG A 139 -10.91 5.42 -4.80
CA ARG A 139 -10.04 6.57 -5.08
C ARG A 139 -9.95 7.52 -3.89
N GLU A 140 -11.07 7.84 -3.24
CA GLU A 140 -11.06 8.69 -2.04
C GLU A 140 -10.40 8.01 -0.84
N ARG A 141 -10.57 6.69 -0.66
CA ARG A 141 -9.82 5.93 0.35
C ARG A 141 -8.32 5.97 0.11
N LEU A 142 -7.87 5.67 -1.11
CA LEU A 142 -6.45 5.72 -1.48
C LEU A 142 -5.86 7.12 -1.31
N LYS A 143 -6.62 8.17 -1.63
CA LYS A 143 -6.18 9.56 -1.43
C LYS A 143 -5.94 9.88 0.05
N LYS A 144 -6.81 9.39 0.95
CA LYS A 144 -6.61 9.49 2.40
C LYS A 144 -5.39 8.70 2.86
N GLU A 145 -5.20 7.48 2.38
CA GLU A 145 -4.02 6.67 2.69
C GLU A 145 -2.72 7.36 2.23
N ILE A 146 -2.69 7.91 1.02
CA ILE A 146 -1.54 8.68 0.52
C ILE A 146 -1.26 9.90 1.40
N SER A 147 -2.29 10.61 1.87
CA SER A 147 -2.10 11.75 2.77
C SER A 147 -1.50 11.34 4.12
N LEU A 148 -1.92 10.19 4.66
CA LEU A 148 -1.40 9.65 5.90
C LEU A 148 0.05 9.20 5.76
N ILE A 149 0.37 8.52 4.66
CA ILE A 149 1.74 8.07 4.34
C ILE A 149 2.67 9.27 4.19
N LYS A 150 2.24 10.34 3.49
CA LYS A 150 3.06 11.57 3.39
C LYS A 150 3.38 12.17 4.76
N LEU A 151 2.40 12.18 5.66
CA LEU A 151 2.59 12.71 7.01
C LEU A 151 3.53 11.82 7.85
N GLN A 152 3.47 10.49 7.66
CA GLN A 152 4.41 9.55 8.28
C GLN A 152 5.84 9.70 7.73
N ILE A 153 5.99 9.93 6.42
CA ILE A 153 7.30 10.21 5.80
C ILE A 153 7.89 11.48 6.40
N GLU A 154 7.12 12.57 6.47
CA GLU A 154 7.59 13.84 7.04
C GLU A 154 8.00 13.69 8.52
N GLN A 155 7.26 12.89 9.30
CA GLN A 155 7.64 12.57 10.68
C GLN A 155 8.96 11.79 10.75
N LYS A 156 9.13 10.78 9.88
CA LYS A 156 10.34 9.95 9.84
C LYS A 156 11.56 10.74 9.38
N GLU A 157 11.40 11.67 8.45
CA GLU A 157 12.47 12.57 8.02
C GLU A 157 12.92 13.47 9.18
N ARG A 158 11.99 14.03 9.95
CA ARG A 158 12.32 14.81 11.16
C ARG A 158 13.00 13.97 12.25
N GLU A 159 12.56 12.72 12.45
CA GLU A 159 13.23 11.79 13.36
C GLU A 159 14.66 11.46 12.90
N LEU A 160 14.86 11.28 11.60
CA LEU A 160 16.18 11.04 11.00
C LEU A 160 17.11 12.24 11.21
N GLU A 161 16.64 13.47 11.00
CA GLU A 161 17.42 14.69 11.25
C GLU A 161 17.83 14.78 12.72
N ARG A 162 16.90 14.55 13.65
CA ARG A 162 17.21 14.52 15.09
C ARG A 162 18.23 13.44 15.46
N ALA A 163 18.14 12.26 14.84
CA ALA A 163 19.09 11.19 15.06
C ALA A 163 20.49 11.56 14.57
N LYS A 164 20.61 12.24 13.42
CA LYS A 164 21.89 12.75 12.91
C LYS A 164 22.49 13.80 13.86
N GLU A 165 21.68 14.76 14.31
CA GLU A 165 22.13 15.75 15.30
C GLU A 165 22.60 15.11 16.61
N ALA A 166 21.89 14.08 17.08
CA ALA A 166 22.28 13.33 18.28
C ALA A 166 23.60 12.57 18.08
N GLN A 167 23.82 12.01 16.89
CA GLN A 167 25.05 11.32 16.53
C GLN A 167 26.24 12.29 16.46
N GLU A 168 26.08 13.46 15.86
CA GLU A 168 27.12 14.50 15.83
C GLU A 168 27.50 14.95 17.25
N LYS A 169 26.52 15.14 18.13
CA LYS A 169 26.77 15.47 19.55
C LYS A 169 27.52 14.36 20.28
N LEU A 170 27.20 13.09 20.01
CA LEU A 170 27.92 11.95 20.58
C LEU A 170 29.39 11.94 20.16
N GLU A 171 29.68 12.20 18.88
CA GLU A 171 31.06 12.30 18.39
C GLU A 171 31.83 13.47 19.03
N GLU A 172 31.15 14.59 19.28
CA GLU A 172 31.74 15.73 19.98
C GLU A 172 32.04 15.40 21.45
N VAL A 173 31.13 14.70 22.14
CA VAL A 173 31.33 14.23 23.52
C VAL A 173 32.52 13.27 23.58
N GLU A 174 32.64 12.31 22.66
CA GLU A 174 33.80 11.39 22.62
C GLU A 174 35.14 12.12 22.42
N LYS A 175 35.16 13.18 21.60
CA LYS A 175 36.36 14.02 21.42
C LYS A 175 36.71 14.75 22.72
N LYS A 176 35.73 15.37 23.38
CA LYS A 176 35.90 16.04 24.67
C LYS A 176 36.36 15.07 25.76
N GLU A 177 35.82 13.86 25.82
CA GLU A 177 36.29 12.84 26.78
C GLU A 177 37.75 12.46 26.59
N LYS A 178 38.21 12.34 25.33
CA LYS A 178 39.63 12.10 25.02
C LYS A 178 40.52 13.26 25.47
N GLU A 179 40.08 14.50 25.29
CA GLU A 179 40.78 15.69 25.78
C GLU A 179 40.85 15.73 27.30
N VAL A 180 39.73 15.48 27.98
CA VAL A 180 39.67 15.41 29.45
C VAL A 180 40.61 14.33 30.00
N ASN A 181 40.70 13.17 29.35
CA ASN A 181 41.63 12.13 29.77
C ASN A 181 43.10 12.54 29.59
N LYS A 182 43.45 13.20 28.48
CA LYS A 182 44.80 13.78 28.29
C LYS A 182 45.13 14.85 29.33
N LEU A 183 44.17 15.71 29.66
CA LEU A 183 44.33 16.73 30.70
C LEU A 183 44.52 16.10 32.07
N LYS A 184 43.76 15.06 32.42
CA LYS A 184 43.94 14.30 33.67
C LYS A 184 45.33 13.68 33.78
N GLU A 185 45.88 13.14 32.69
CA GLU A 185 47.25 12.61 32.68
C GLU A 185 48.28 13.70 32.94
N LYS A 186 48.18 14.84 32.24
CA LYS A 186 49.05 16.00 32.49
C LYS A 186 48.95 16.51 33.93
N LEU A 187 47.74 16.56 34.50
CA LEU A 187 47.49 17.00 35.86
C LEU A 187 48.20 16.08 36.87
N ARG A 188 48.14 14.75 36.67
CA ARG A 188 48.87 13.77 37.48
C ARG A 188 50.39 13.94 37.37
N GLU A 189 50.92 14.22 36.18
CA GLU A 189 52.35 14.50 36.00
C GLU A 189 52.78 15.78 36.72
N LEU A 190 52.00 16.84 36.61
CA LEU A 190 52.24 18.11 37.29
C LEU A 190 52.17 17.95 38.82
N GLU A 191 51.20 17.23 39.36
CA GLU A 191 51.12 16.90 40.79
C GLU A 191 52.38 16.16 41.27
N LYS A 192 52.87 15.18 40.49
CA LYS A 192 54.09 14.44 40.80
C LYS A 192 55.32 15.34 40.78
N ASN A 193 55.40 16.27 39.83
CA ASN A 193 56.49 17.24 39.74
C ASN A 193 56.44 18.26 40.89
N LEU A 194 55.25 18.73 41.25
CA LEU A 194 55.03 19.64 42.39
C LEU A 194 55.45 18.97 43.70
N LYS A 195 55.11 17.68 43.89
CA LYS A 195 55.55 16.91 45.05
C LYS A 195 57.08 16.80 45.12
N LYS A 196 57.75 16.52 44.00
CA LYS A 196 59.22 16.52 43.91
C LYS A 196 59.83 17.89 44.21
N GLN A 197 59.21 18.98 43.75
CA GLN A 197 59.67 20.33 44.05
C GLN A 197 59.53 20.67 45.53
N LYS A 198 58.39 20.33 46.16
CA LYS A 198 58.20 20.48 47.61
C LYS A 198 59.24 19.71 48.41
N GLU A 199 59.55 18.46 48.04
CA GLU A 199 60.62 17.69 48.68
C GLU A 199 62.01 18.33 48.52
N LYS A 200 62.29 18.95 47.36
CA LYS A 200 63.54 19.71 47.16
C LYS A 200 63.57 20.98 48.00
N GLU A 201 62.45 21.69 48.08
CA GLU A 201 62.30 22.90 48.89
C GLU A 201 62.50 22.59 50.37
N GLU A 202 61.90 21.50 50.90
CA GLU A 202 62.14 21.04 52.27
C GLU A 202 63.61 20.73 52.54
N LYS A 203 64.29 20.02 51.62
CA LYS A 203 65.73 19.74 51.73
C LYS A 203 66.58 21.02 51.70
N LEU A 204 66.21 21.99 50.88
CA LEU A 204 66.87 23.29 50.83
C LEU A 204 66.62 24.08 52.11
N LEU A 205 65.40 24.09 52.64
CA LEU A 205 65.06 24.70 53.92
C LEU A 205 65.85 24.08 55.09
N GLU A 206 65.99 22.75 55.14
CA GLU A 206 66.85 22.09 56.12
C GLU A 206 68.32 22.46 55.96
N SER A 207 68.82 22.49 54.73
CA SER A 207 70.20 22.88 54.44
C SER A 207 70.46 24.33 54.80
N ASN A 208 69.48 25.21 54.56
CA ASN A 208 69.54 26.63 54.90
C ASN A 208 69.48 26.83 56.43
N ARG A 209 68.67 26.05 57.15
CA ARG A 209 68.69 26.00 58.63
C ARG A 209 70.06 25.58 59.17
N LYS A 210 70.68 24.55 58.58
CA LYS A 210 72.04 24.10 58.95
C LYS A 210 73.10 25.16 58.64
N LEU A 211 73.00 25.86 57.51
CA LEU A 211 73.87 26.98 57.16
C LEU A 211 73.71 28.15 58.14
N PHE A 212 72.49 28.48 58.55
CA PHE A 212 72.24 29.49 59.58
C PHE A 212 72.87 29.12 60.93
N GLN A 213 72.77 27.86 61.34
CA GLN A 213 73.43 27.36 62.55
C GLN A 213 74.97 27.42 62.44
N LEU A 214 75.53 27.08 61.27
CA LEU A 214 76.96 27.21 61.00
C LEU A 214 77.42 28.68 60.97
N LEU A 215 76.60 29.58 60.42
CA LEU A 215 76.83 31.03 60.44
C LEU A 215 76.74 31.59 61.86
N GLU A 216 75.83 31.13 62.73
CA GLU A 216 75.82 31.49 64.15
C GLU A 216 77.07 30.99 64.89
N LEU A 217 77.55 29.79 64.56
CA LEU A 217 78.79 29.22 65.11
C LEU A 217 80.05 29.94 64.62
N LEU A 218 80.07 30.39 63.36
CA LEU A 218 81.15 31.21 62.79
C LEU A 218 81.10 32.66 63.29
N GLY A 219 79.90 33.22 63.46
CA GLY A 219 79.67 34.53 64.07
C GLY A 219 80.08 34.59 65.55
N ARG A 220 80.14 33.45 66.24
CA ARG A 220 80.76 33.33 67.59
C ARG A 220 82.29 33.23 67.57
N LYS A 221 82.92 33.04 66.40
CA LYS A 221 84.39 32.96 66.23
C LYS A 221 85.00 34.15 65.49
N GLU A 222 84.22 34.99 64.82
CA GLU A 222 84.70 36.21 64.14
C GLU A 222 84.18 37.50 64.80
N ASP A 223 84.48 37.66 66.08
CA ASP A 223 84.66 39.00 66.66
C ASP A 223 86.08 39.48 66.34
N LYS A 224 86.26 39.99 65.11
CA LYS A 224 87.03 41.20 64.77
C LYS A 224 87.37 41.25 63.27
N ARG A 225 86.77 42.26 62.62
CA ARG A 225 87.17 42.91 61.34
C ARG A 225 86.87 42.15 60.04
N ARG A 226 85.72 42.47 59.40
CA ARG A 226 85.61 42.82 57.95
C ARG A 226 84.18 43.19 57.53
N GLY A 227 83.75 44.42 57.84
CA GLY A 227 82.40 44.93 57.54
C GLY A 227 82.16 45.49 56.13
N SER A 228 82.49 44.81 55.01
CA SER A 228 82.00 45.31 53.70
C SER A 228 81.76 44.27 52.59
N LYS A 229 82.35 43.07 52.67
CA LYS A 229 82.20 42.04 51.63
C LYS A 229 81.00 41.12 51.89
N GLU A 230 80.86 40.57 53.09
CA GLU A 230 79.77 39.66 53.46
C GLU A 230 78.39 40.33 53.41
N VAL A 231 78.27 41.57 53.91
CA VAL A 231 77.02 42.34 53.82
C VAL A 231 76.59 42.56 52.37
N ARG A 232 77.55 42.66 51.44
CA ARG A 232 77.27 42.84 50.00
C ARG A 232 76.84 41.53 49.35
N GLU A 233 77.38 40.40 49.79
CA GLU A 233 76.96 39.06 49.33
C GLU A 233 75.60 38.68 49.88
N LEU A 234 75.34 38.90 51.18
CA LEU A 234 74.02 38.72 51.79
C LEU A 234 72.94 39.61 51.16
N ARG A 235 73.27 40.84 50.74
CA ARG A 235 72.35 41.69 49.96
C ARG A 235 72.08 41.14 48.55
N LYS A 236 73.05 40.50 47.92
CA LYS A 236 72.87 39.85 46.61
C LYS A 236 72.02 38.59 46.74
N GLU A 237 72.27 37.76 47.76
CA GLU A 237 71.44 36.59 48.06
C GLU A 237 70.02 36.99 48.43
N ARG A 238 69.82 38.00 49.29
CA ARG A 238 68.48 38.51 49.60
C ARG A 238 67.74 38.99 48.34
N LYS A 239 68.43 39.66 47.41
CA LYS A 239 67.81 40.06 46.13
C LYS A 239 67.47 38.88 45.22
N LYS A 240 68.29 37.81 45.23
CA LYS A 240 67.97 36.57 44.51
C LYS A 240 66.77 35.86 45.12
N LEU A 241 66.76 35.67 46.43
CA LEU A 241 65.66 35.03 47.16
C LEU A 241 64.35 35.81 47.01
N VAL A 242 64.39 37.15 47.05
CA VAL A 242 63.19 37.96 46.81
C VAL A 242 62.68 37.80 45.38
N LYS A 243 63.56 37.64 44.38
CA LYS A 243 63.13 37.33 43.01
C LYS A 243 62.51 35.94 42.91
N GLU A 244 63.12 34.92 43.50
CA GLU A 244 62.57 33.56 43.51
C GLU A 244 61.20 33.49 44.21
N VAL A 245 61.01 34.23 45.31
CA VAL A 245 59.71 34.30 46.00
C VAL A 245 58.63 34.97 45.13
N LEU A 246 58.99 36.01 44.38
CA LEU A 246 58.07 36.65 43.44
C LEU A 246 57.71 35.71 42.28
N GLU A 247 58.70 35.02 41.70
CA GLU A 247 58.46 34.02 40.64
C GLU A 247 57.57 32.87 41.12
N LEU A 248 57.75 32.41 42.37
CA LEU A 248 56.89 31.40 42.97
C LEU A 248 55.48 31.92 43.25
N GLN A 249 55.32 33.18 43.65
CA GLN A 249 53.99 33.80 43.81
C GLN A 249 53.24 33.87 42.48
N ASP A 250 53.93 34.30 41.41
CA ASP A 250 53.33 34.39 40.07
C ASP A 250 52.90 33.00 39.58
N LEU A 251 53.74 31.97 39.75
CA LEU A 251 53.39 30.59 39.41
C LEU A 251 52.18 30.09 40.21
N LEU A 252 52.12 30.39 41.50
CA LEU A 252 51.03 29.95 42.38
C LEU A 252 49.70 30.60 42.00
N GLU A 253 49.73 31.87 41.57
CA GLU A 253 48.56 32.57 41.06
C GLU A 253 48.07 31.97 39.72
N ILE A 254 48.98 31.66 38.80
CA ILE A 254 48.66 30.97 37.53
C ILE A 254 48.00 29.62 37.81
N TYR A 255 48.60 28.79 38.67
CA TYR A 255 48.04 27.49 39.00
C TYR A 255 46.69 27.60 39.71
N SER A 256 46.48 28.61 40.56
CA SER A 256 45.19 28.82 41.21
C SER A 256 44.09 29.14 40.19
N ARG A 257 44.38 29.96 39.18
CA ARG A 257 43.43 30.27 38.10
C ARG A 257 43.12 29.04 37.24
N GLU A 258 44.13 28.29 36.81
CA GLU A 258 43.91 27.05 36.05
C GLU A 258 43.06 26.04 36.82
N ASN A 259 43.24 25.93 38.13
CA ASN A 259 42.46 25.02 38.96
C ASN A 259 40.98 25.44 39.09
N GLU A 260 40.71 26.75 39.12
CA GLU A 260 39.34 27.28 39.10
C GLU A 260 38.66 27.05 37.74
N GLU A 261 39.38 27.22 36.63
CA GLU A 261 38.87 26.95 35.29
C GLU A 261 38.55 25.47 35.11
N LEU A 262 39.46 24.57 35.52
CA LEU A 262 39.24 23.13 35.47
C LEU A 262 38.04 22.70 36.32
N LYS A 263 37.83 23.30 37.49
CA LYS A 263 36.62 23.03 38.30
C LYS A 263 35.33 23.39 37.56
N LYS A 264 35.31 24.55 36.88
CA LYS A 264 34.13 24.98 36.10
C LYS A 264 33.86 24.04 34.92
N GLU A 265 34.90 23.57 34.24
CA GLU A 265 34.76 22.57 33.16
C GLU A 265 34.24 21.24 33.69
N LEU A 266 34.72 20.79 34.86
CA LEU A 266 34.28 19.55 35.48
C LEU A 266 32.79 19.61 35.87
N GLU A 267 32.30 20.77 36.36
CA GLU A 267 30.88 20.97 36.65
C GLU A 267 30.03 20.98 35.37
N LYS A 268 30.49 21.63 34.29
CA LYS A 268 29.80 21.59 32.99
C LYS A 268 29.70 20.17 32.43
N LEU A 269 30.81 19.43 32.42
CA LEU A 269 30.82 18.05 31.93
C LEU A 269 29.91 17.14 32.77
N LYS A 270 29.83 17.35 34.08
CA LYS A 270 28.90 16.61 34.94
C LYS A 270 27.44 16.87 34.57
N SER A 271 27.07 18.11 34.28
CA SER A 271 25.68 18.43 33.91
C SER A 271 25.31 17.87 32.53
N GLU A 272 26.24 17.91 31.57
CA GLU A 272 26.09 17.27 30.26
C GLU A 272 25.89 15.75 30.39
N LEU A 273 26.71 15.08 31.22
CA LEU A 273 26.59 13.64 31.48
C LEU A 273 25.24 13.26 32.10
N GLU A 274 24.73 14.06 33.05
CA GLU A 274 23.39 13.84 33.62
C GLU A 274 22.28 14.02 32.57
N GLY A 275 22.44 14.98 31.65
CA GLY A 275 21.54 15.18 30.52
C GLY A 275 21.48 13.95 29.62
N ALA A 276 22.63 13.46 29.18
CA ALA A 276 22.74 12.28 28.32
C ALA A 276 22.15 11.02 28.99
N LYS A 277 22.40 10.81 30.29
CA LYS A 277 21.81 9.68 31.04
C LYS A 277 20.28 9.71 31.06
N LYS A 278 19.68 10.90 31.17
CA LYS A 278 18.21 11.05 31.12
C LYS A 278 17.66 10.75 29.73
N GLU A 279 18.36 11.13 28.67
CA GLU A 279 17.96 10.79 27.28
C GLU A 279 18.03 9.29 27.02
N ILE A 280 19.11 8.62 27.46
CA ILE A 280 19.22 7.16 27.36
C ILE A 280 18.05 6.46 28.07
N ALA A 281 17.69 6.91 29.28
CA ALA A 281 16.55 6.35 30.00
C ALA A 281 15.22 6.52 29.23
N LYS A 282 15.01 7.68 28.58
CA LYS A 282 13.82 7.91 27.74
C LYS A 282 13.81 6.97 26.54
N LEU A 283 14.92 6.85 25.81
CA LEU A 283 15.01 5.98 24.64
C LEU A 283 14.81 4.49 24.99
N LEU A 284 15.31 4.04 26.15
CA LEU A 284 15.10 2.66 26.62
C LEU A 284 13.62 2.36 26.87
N THR A 285 12.90 3.30 27.49
CA THR A 285 11.45 3.14 27.73
C THR A 285 10.65 3.17 26.42
N GLU A 286 11.03 4.01 25.47
CA GLU A 286 10.42 4.03 24.13
C GLU A 286 10.66 2.73 23.36
N LYS A 287 11.88 2.19 23.39
CA LYS A 287 12.21 0.87 22.81
C LYS A 287 11.37 -0.24 23.43
N GLU A 288 11.20 -0.25 24.75
CA GLU A 288 10.39 -1.25 25.44
C GLU A 288 8.90 -1.15 25.04
N ASN A 289 8.37 0.07 24.94
CA ASN A 289 7.00 0.31 24.51
C ASN A 289 6.76 -0.13 23.06
N LEU A 290 7.69 0.17 22.14
CA LEU A 290 7.63 -0.28 20.76
C LEU A 290 7.73 -1.81 20.67
N SER A 291 8.61 -2.44 21.44
CA SER A 291 8.72 -3.90 21.50
C SER A 291 7.41 -4.54 21.96
N LYS A 292 6.76 -4.00 23.00
CA LYS A 292 5.44 -4.46 23.45
C LYS A 292 4.36 -4.27 22.37
N ALA A 293 4.40 -3.17 21.61
CA ALA A 293 3.46 -2.92 20.52
C ALA A 293 3.64 -3.89 19.35
N VAL A 294 4.89 -4.26 19.02
CA VAL A 294 5.19 -5.26 17.99
C VAL A 294 4.69 -6.65 18.43
N LYS A 295 4.98 -7.07 19.66
CA LYS A 295 4.48 -8.35 20.20
C LYS A 295 2.96 -8.46 20.17
N LYS A 296 2.24 -7.40 20.56
CA LYS A 296 0.77 -7.37 20.46
C LYS A 296 0.28 -7.53 19.02
N LYS A 297 0.99 -6.95 18.04
CA LYS A 297 0.64 -7.12 16.62
C LYS A 297 0.93 -8.56 16.16
N GLU A 298 2.06 -9.15 16.56
CA GLU A 298 2.40 -10.55 16.28
C GLU A 298 1.31 -11.49 16.79
N GLU A 299 0.88 -11.33 18.04
CA GLU A 299 -0.21 -12.11 18.64
C GLU A 299 -1.53 -12.00 17.84
N ILE A 300 -1.91 -10.79 17.43
CA ILE A 300 -3.11 -10.57 16.60
C ILE A 300 -2.99 -11.27 15.25
N TYR A 301 -1.84 -11.17 14.58
CA TYR A 301 -1.64 -11.82 13.28
C TYR A 301 -1.61 -13.35 13.42
N GLU A 302 -1.01 -13.88 14.48
CA GLU A 302 -1.01 -15.32 14.76
C GLU A 302 -2.44 -15.84 14.99
N GLU A 303 -3.25 -15.12 15.78
CA GLU A 303 -4.66 -15.48 16.01
C GLU A 303 -5.47 -15.46 14.71
N VAL A 304 -5.34 -14.39 13.91
CA VAL A 304 -6.04 -14.26 12.63
C VAL A 304 -5.63 -15.39 11.68
N LEU A 305 -4.33 -15.63 11.50
CA LEU A 305 -3.84 -16.68 10.60
C LEU A 305 -4.29 -18.07 11.05
N ARG A 306 -4.35 -18.32 12.36
CA ARG A 306 -4.86 -19.59 12.91
C ARG A 306 -6.36 -19.81 12.65
N VAL A 307 -7.15 -18.74 12.59
CA VAL A 307 -8.58 -18.81 12.24
C VAL A 307 -8.77 -19.08 10.75
N PHE A 308 -7.99 -18.42 9.88
CA PHE A 308 -8.12 -18.55 8.43
C PHE A 308 -7.47 -19.83 7.87
N LEU A 309 -6.38 -20.30 8.46
CA LEU A 309 -5.61 -21.46 8.00
C LEU A 309 -5.36 -22.44 9.16
N PRO A 310 -6.38 -23.22 9.58
CA PRO A 310 -6.31 -24.04 10.78
C PRO A 310 -5.26 -25.17 10.70
N ASN A 311 -4.90 -25.62 9.49
CA ASN A 311 -3.91 -26.67 9.27
C ASN A 311 -2.50 -26.13 8.97
N VAL A 312 -2.30 -24.81 9.02
CA VAL A 312 -1.01 -24.16 8.79
C VAL A 312 -0.51 -23.51 10.08
N LYS A 313 0.73 -23.80 10.46
CA LYS A 313 1.45 -23.14 11.55
C LYS A 313 2.52 -22.22 10.96
N PHE A 314 2.81 -21.12 11.65
CA PHE A 314 3.85 -20.19 11.25
C PHE A 314 4.93 -20.16 12.33
N THR A 315 6.20 -20.11 11.92
CA THR A 315 7.29 -19.77 12.84
C THR A 315 7.26 -18.27 13.20
N PRO A 316 7.78 -17.85 14.36
CA PRO A 316 7.85 -16.44 14.74
C PRO A 316 8.52 -15.56 13.68
N GLU A 317 9.57 -16.08 13.05
CA GLU A 317 10.31 -15.41 11.98
C GLU A 317 9.46 -15.29 10.71
N ALA A 318 8.73 -16.35 10.34
CA ALA A 318 7.82 -16.31 9.19
C ALA A 318 6.64 -15.36 9.44
N LEU A 319 6.17 -15.23 10.69
CA LEU A 319 5.17 -14.22 11.06
C LEU A 319 5.70 -12.80 10.89
N GLN A 320 6.95 -12.53 11.30
CA GLN A 320 7.58 -11.24 11.08
C GLN A 320 7.78 -10.92 9.60
N GLU A 321 8.26 -11.89 8.83
CA GLU A 321 8.41 -11.77 7.38
C GLU A 321 7.04 -11.54 6.72
N PHE A 322 5.99 -12.26 7.14
CA PHE A 322 4.62 -12.04 6.69
C PHE A 322 4.12 -10.63 7.03
N MET A 323 4.38 -10.13 8.24
CA MET A 323 4.01 -8.77 8.64
C MET A 323 4.69 -7.70 7.79
N SER A 324 5.91 -7.94 7.32
CA SER A 324 6.65 -7.00 6.47
C SER A 324 6.15 -6.94 5.02
N LEU A 325 5.40 -7.95 4.54
CA LEU A 325 4.82 -7.95 3.20
C LEU A 325 3.81 -6.80 3.00
N SER A 326 3.73 -6.32 1.76
CA SER A 326 2.68 -5.37 1.36
C SER A 326 1.29 -6.02 1.40
N THR A 327 0.22 -5.22 1.47
CA THR A 327 -1.16 -5.72 1.52
C THR A 327 -1.52 -6.59 0.30
N GLN A 328 -0.99 -6.28 -0.88
CA GLN A 328 -1.23 -7.06 -2.09
C GLN A 328 -0.51 -8.42 -2.04
N GLU A 329 0.73 -8.44 -1.55
CA GLU A 329 1.52 -9.67 -1.39
C GLU A 329 0.91 -10.56 -0.32
N LYS A 330 0.46 -10.01 0.82
CA LYS A 330 -0.27 -10.76 1.85
C LYS A 330 -1.50 -11.47 1.29
N ARG A 331 -2.29 -10.79 0.44
CA ARG A 331 -3.47 -11.41 -0.21
C ARG A 331 -3.07 -12.53 -1.16
N ARG A 332 -1.99 -12.37 -1.93
CA ARG A 332 -1.49 -13.42 -2.83
C ARG A 332 -0.93 -14.60 -2.05
N PHE A 333 -0.16 -14.32 -1.01
CA PHE A 333 0.40 -15.30 -0.08
C PHE A 333 -0.69 -16.17 0.54
N LEU A 334 -1.76 -15.57 1.07
CA LEU A 334 -2.88 -16.30 1.64
C LEU A 334 -3.58 -17.20 0.62
N ARG A 335 -3.83 -16.71 -0.61
CA ARG A 335 -4.43 -17.54 -1.69
C ARG A 335 -3.55 -18.73 -2.07
N GLU A 336 -2.23 -18.57 -2.09
CA GLU A 336 -1.33 -19.69 -2.40
C GLU A 336 -1.22 -20.68 -1.23
N LEU A 337 -1.36 -20.21 0.02
CA LEU A 337 -1.45 -21.09 1.18
C LEU A 337 -2.77 -21.85 1.27
N GLU A 338 -3.90 -21.29 0.83
CA GLU A 338 -5.17 -22.03 0.74
C GLU A 338 -5.05 -23.25 -0.18
N LYS A 339 -4.31 -23.13 -1.29
CA LYS A 339 -4.06 -24.25 -2.22
C LYS A 339 -3.28 -25.41 -1.58
N LEU A 340 -2.51 -25.17 -0.52
CA LEU A 340 -1.86 -26.24 0.24
C LEU A 340 -2.88 -27.12 0.97
N GLU A 341 -3.99 -26.55 1.44
CA GLU A 341 -5.07 -27.31 2.06
C GLU A 341 -5.83 -28.14 1.01
N GLU A 342 -5.89 -27.67 -0.24
CA GLU A 342 -6.53 -28.36 -1.38
C GLU A 342 -5.68 -29.50 -1.97
N GLY A 343 -4.46 -29.73 -1.48
CA GLY A 343 -3.64 -30.90 -1.85
C GLY A 343 -2.79 -30.77 -3.11
N THR A 344 -2.30 -29.56 -3.43
CA THR A 344 -1.42 -29.35 -4.60
C THR A 344 -0.07 -30.08 -4.47
N LYS A 345 0.47 -30.56 -5.60
CA LYS A 345 1.82 -31.12 -5.68
C LYS A 345 2.86 -30.01 -5.51
N LEU A 346 3.69 -30.10 -4.49
CA LEU A 346 4.74 -29.12 -4.19
C LEU A 346 6.08 -29.54 -4.76
N GLU A 347 6.88 -28.55 -5.19
CA GLU A 347 8.27 -28.78 -5.55
C GLU A 347 9.13 -28.89 -4.28
N SER A 348 9.91 -29.97 -4.17
CA SER A 348 10.92 -30.10 -3.11
C SER A 348 12.08 -29.14 -3.35
N LEU A 349 12.61 -28.55 -2.28
CA LEU A 349 13.84 -27.77 -2.35
C LEU A 349 15.03 -28.71 -2.55
N THR A 350 15.81 -28.52 -3.61
CA THR A 350 16.87 -29.45 -4.06
C THR A 350 17.96 -29.71 -3.01
N ASN A 351 18.15 -28.80 -2.05
CA ASN A 351 19.26 -28.83 -1.10
C ASN A 351 18.84 -29.04 0.37
N VAL A 352 17.54 -29.16 0.67
CA VAL A 352 17.04 -29.34 2.06
C VAL A 352 15.93 -30.39 2.07
N HIS A 353 16.19 -31.54 2.71
CA HIS A 353 15.23 -32.65 2.75
C HIS A 353 13.99 -32.28 3.57
N GLY A 354 12.80 -32.52 3.01
CA GLY A 354 11.51 -32.29 3.71
C GLY A 354 11.00 -30.85 3.70
N VAL A 355 11.68 -29.93 3.03
CA VAL A 355 11.22 -28.56 2.79
C VAL A 355 10.74 -28.42 1.35
N TYR A 356 9.56 -27.83 1.21
CA TYR A 356 8.88 -27.58 -0.05
C TYR A 356 8.78 -26.08 -0.30
N LYS A 357 8.76 -25.71 -1.59
CA LYS A 357 8.66 -24.31 -2.01
C LYS A 357 7.37 -24.07 -2.79
N LEU A 358 6.74 -22.94 -2.50
CA LEU A 358 5.62 -22.39 -3.27
C LEU A 358 6.03 -21.04 -3.84
N LYS A 359 5.52 -20.71 -5.02
CA LYS A 359 5.72 -19.39 -5.62
C LYS A 359 4.49 -18.53 -5.38
N PHE A 360 4.69 -17.31 -4.91
CA PHE A 360 3.63 -16.32 -4.80
C PHE A 360 4.14 -14.96 -5.29
N GLY A 361 3.50 -14.39 -6.31
CA GLY A 361 3.69 -12.99 -6.69
C GLY A 361 5.12 -12.47 -6.93
N GLY A 362 6.07 -13.32 -7.35
CA GLY A 362 7.49 -12.93 -7.53
C GLY A 362 8.42 -13.31 -6.37
N GLY A 363 7.87 -13.91 -5.31
CA GLY A 363 8.58 -14.44 -4.15
C GLY A 363 8.31 -15.94 -3.91
N ARG A 364 8.81 -16.48 -2.80
CA ARG A 364 8.71 -17.90 -2.42
C ARG A 364 8.31 -18.11 -0.97
N ILE A 365 7.42 -19.07 -0.74
CA ILE A 365 7.05 -19.58 0.58
C ILE A 365 7.79 -20.89 0.80
N TYR A 366 8.49 -21.02 1.90
CA TYR A 366 9.15 -22.26 2.30
C TYR A 366 8.34 -22.93 3.41
N VAL A 367 7.89 -24.15 3.13
CA VAL A 367 7.00 -24.90 4.02
C VAL A 367 7.57 -26.29 4.29
N ARG A 368 7.34 -26.80 5.50
CA ARG A 368 7.65 -28.17 5.90
C ARG A 368 6.38 -28.85 6.37
N LYS A 369 6.29 -30.15 6.16
CA LYS A 369 5.19 -30.96 6.69
C LYS A 369 5.60 -31.55 8.04
N GLU A 370 4.82 -31.27 9.08
CA GLU A 370 4.97 -31.86 10.42
C GLU A 370 3.66 -32.56 10.81
N GLY A 371 3.63 -33.88 10.67
CA GLY A 371 2.40 -34.68 10.82
C GLY A 371 1.35 -34.31 9.77
N ASP A 372 0.15 -33.94 10.24
CA ASP A 372 -0.97 -33.52 9.40
C ASP A 372 -1.00 -32.01 9.10
N ARG A 373 -0.04 -31.23 9.62
CA ARG A 373 -0.01 -29.78 9.45
C ARG A 373 1.17 -29.31 8.62
N TRP A 374 0.94 -28.21 7.90
CA TRP A 374 1.99 -27.47 7.20
C TRP A 374 2.59 -26.43 8.14
N VAL A 375 3.91 -26.30 8.14
CA VAL A 375 4.64 -25.29 8.90
C VAL A 375 5.33 -24.37 7.92
N VAL A 376 4.96 -23.09 7.91
CA VAL A 376 5.65 -22.04 7.15
C VAL A 376 6.89 -21.66 7.95
N ILE A 377 8.05 -21.86 7.35
CA ILE A 377 9.36 -21.67 7.98
C ILE A 377 9.97 -20.33 7.58
N GLY A 378 9.62 -19.85 6.39
CA GLY A 378 10.13 -18.59 5.88
C GLY A 378 9.44 -18.13 4.60
N ILE A 379 9.52 -16.83 4.37
CA ILE A 379 8.91 -16.11 3.27
C ILE A 379 9.98 -15.21 2.64
N LEU A 380 10.22 -15.41 1.35
CA LEU A 380 11.07 -14.56 0.54
C LEU A 380 10.18 -13.73 -0.40
N ASP A 381 10.27 -12.41 -0.31
CA ASP A 381 9.46 -11.47 -1.10
C ASP A 381 10.03 -11.23 -2.51
N THR A 382 11.35 -11.39 -2.71
CA THR A 382 12.04 -11.15 -4.00
C THR A 382 12.73 -12.39 -4.59
N GLU A 383 12.62 -12.60 -5.91
CA GLU A 383 13.35 -13.66 -6.64
C GLU A 383 14.73 -13.21 -7.19
N GLN A 384 15.42 -12.25 -6.58
CA GLN A 384 16.80 -11.94 -6.98
C GLN A 384 17.75 -13.08 -6.60
N ASP A 385 18.54 -13.60 -7.55
CA ASP A 385 19.33 -14.82 -7.32
C ASP A 385 20.33 -14.71 -6.16
N LYS A 386 20.94 -13.53 -5.93
CA LYS A 386 21.85 -13.30 -4.79
C LYS A 386 21.14 -13.31 -3.43
N GLU A 387 19.93 -12.76 -3.36
CA GLU A 387 19.14 -12.69 -2.12
C GLU A 387 18.57 -14.07 -1.80
N LYS A 388 18.14 -14.79 -2.84
CA LYS A 388 17.66 -16.17 -2.75
C LYS A 388 18.71 -17.15 -2.23
N GLU A 389 19.96 -17.07 -2.72
CA GLU A 389 21.04 -17.94 -2.21
C GLU A 389 21.35 -17.66 -0.74
N ARG A 390 21.49 -16.38 -0.34
CA ARG A 390 21.71 -15.99 1.06
C ARG A 390 20.56 -16.39 1.97
N TYR A 391 19.33 -16.27 1.48
CA TYR A 391 18.15 -16.62 2.26
C TYR A 391 18.03 -18.14 2.44
N ILE A 392 18.35 -18.93 1.41
CA ILE A 392 18.40 -20.39 1.51
C ILE A 392 19.51 -20.85 2.49
N GLU A 393 20.66 -20.18 2.48
CA GLU A 393 21.75 -20.44 3.43
C GLU A 393 21.32 -20.09 4.87
N SER A 394 20.70 -18.92 5.07
CA SER A 394 20.14 -18.54 6.39
C SER A 394 19.04 -19.50 6.86
N LEU A 395 18.17 -19.97 5.95
CA LEU A 395 17.16 -20.98 6.28
C LEU A 395 17.79 -22.31 6.68
N ARG A 396 18.92 -22.69 6.06
CA ARG A 396 19.63 -23.91 6.38
C ARG A 396 20.24 -23.86 7.78
N ASP A 397 20.91 -22.76 8.13
CA ASP A 397 21.48 -22.53 9.46
C ASP A 397 20.42 -22.43 10.57
N ARG A 398 19.16 -22.15 10.22
CA ARG A 398 18.04 -22.15 11.16
C ARG A 398 17.42 -23.54 11.37
N LEU A 399 17.60 -24.44 10.41
CA LEU A 399 16.99 -25.78 10.42
C LEU A 399 17.94 -26.87 10.94
N TYR A 400 19.24 -26.61 10.96
CA TYR A 400 20.32 -27.49 11.42
C TYR A 400 21.29 -26.72 12.30
#